data_AF-A0A1P8UXL6-F1
#
_entry.id   AF-A0A1P8UXL6-F1
#
_cell.length_a   1.000
_cell.length_b   1.000
_cell.length_c   1.000
_cell.angle_alpha   90.00
_cell.angle_beta   90.00
_cell.angle_gamma   90.00
#
_symmetry.space_group_name_H-M   'P 1'
#
loop_
_entity.id
_entity.type
_entity.pdbx_description
1 polymer ?
#
loop_
_entity_poly.entity_id
_entity_poly.type
_entity_poly.pdbx_seq_one_letter_code
_entity_poly.pdbx_strand_id
1 'polypeptide(L)' 'MLIHAARGLGKVDELGPRGATLVSMEETEAMAGALALFGLVPIPPGAPAPETLLITFEEPET' A
#
# COMPACT_ATOMS: atom_id res chain seq x y z
N MET A 1 7.80 1.56 -9.49
CA MET A 1 7.34 2.60 -8.55
C MET A 1 6.28 2.07 -7.58
N LEU A 2 5.12 1.56 -8.04
CA LEU A 2 4.03 1.13 -7.16
C LEU A 2 4.38 -0.01 -6.19
N ILE A 3 5.27 -0.93 -6.57
CA ILE A 3 5.77 -1.98 -5.66
C ILE A 3 6.51 -1.41 -4.44
N HIS A 4 7.18 -0.26 -4.58
CA HIS A 4 7.84 0.39 -3.45
C HIS A 4 6.83 1.11 -2.57
N ALA A 5 5.80 1.73 -3.15
CA ALA A 5 4.71 2.30 -2.37
C ALA A 5 3.97 1.22 -1.56
N ALA A 6 3.70 0.06 -2.18
CA ALA A 6 3.05 -1.07 -1.51
C ALA A 6 3.87 -1.61 -0.32
N ARG A 7 5.19 -1.81 -0.50
CA ARG A 7 6.07 -2.23 0.60
C ARG A 7 6.32 -1.14 1.64
N GLY A 8 6.44 0.10 1.20
CA GLY A 8 6.64 1.27 2.06
C GLY A 8 5.47 1.45 3.01
N LEU A 9 4.25 1.49 2.45
CA LEU A 9 3.02 1.60 3.23
C LEU A 9 2.79 0.38 4.11
N GLY A 10 3.05 -0.84 3.62
CA GLY A 10 2.92 -2.05 4.44
C GLY A 10 3.88 -2.07 5.65
N LYS A 11 5.05 -1.44 5.54
CA LYS A 11 5.96 -1.23 6.67
C LYS A 11 5.42 -0.19 7.66
N VAL A 12 4.77 0.87 7.17
CA VAL A 12 4.13 1.90 8.01
C VAL A 12 2.92 1.33 8.74
N ASP A 13 2.10 0.52 8.09
CA ASP A 13 0.94 -0.13 8.70
C ASP A 13 1.36 -1.07 9.85
N GLU A 14 2.42 -1.85 9.63
CA GLU A 14 2.93 -2.83 10.63
C GLU A 14 3.66 -2.14 11.80
N LEU A 15 4.53 -1.17 11.51
CA LEU A 15 5.43 -0.57 12.52
C LEU A 15 4.92 0.76 13.09
N GLY A 16 3.83 1.28 12.53
CA GLY A 16 3.29 2.60 12.81
C GLY A 16 4.13 3.75 12.22
N PRO A 17 3.66 5.00 12.37
CA PRO A 17 4.27 6.22 11.79
C PRO A 17 5.57 6.66 12.50
N ARG A 18 6.29 5.75 13.16
CA ARG A 18 7.48 6.08 13.96
C ARG A 18 8.74 6.16 13.10
N GLY A 19 9.80 6.78 13.63
CA GLY A 19 11.10 6.97 12.96
C GLY A 19 11.82 5.72 12.40
N ALA A 20 11.23 4.52 12.54
CA ALA A 20 11.68 3.31 11.87
C ALA A 20 11.35 3.29 10.36
N THR A 21 10.36 4.07 9.92
CA THR A 21 9.95 4.15 8.51
C THR A 21 10.66 5.27 7.75
N LEU A 22 11.09 6.33 8.45
CA LEU A 22 11.80 7.50 7.92
C LEU A 22 11.06 8.22 6.76
N VAL A 23 9.75 8.03 6.66
CA VAL A 23 8.88 8.71 5.70
C VAL A 23 7.97 9.72 6.42
N SER A 24 7.67 10.82 5.75
CA SER A 24 6.73 11.82 6.24
C SER A 24 5.28 11.34 6.13
N MET A 25 4.37 12.05 6.80
CA MET A 25 2.93 11.79 6.65
C MET A 25 2.45 12.06 5.21
N GLU A 26 2.94 13.12 4.56
CA GLU A 26 2.62 13.40 3.15
C GLU A 26 3.08 12.29 2.22
N GLU A 27 4.28 11.73 2.45
CA GLU A 27 4.76 10.58 1.68
C GLU A 27 3.90 9.34 1.93
N THR A 28 3.45 9.14 3.17
CA THR A 28 2.55 8.05 3.54
C THR A 28 1.20 8.18 2.84
N GLU A 29 0.61 9.37 2.85
CA GLU A 29 -0.63 9.68 2.15
C GLU A 29 -0.49 9.52 0.63
N ALA A 30 0.62 9.98 0.05
CA ALA A 30 0.89 9.81 -1.37
C ALA A 30 1.00 8.32 -1.76
N MET A 31 1.65 7.50 -0.92
CA MET A 31 1.68 6.05 -1.13
C MET A 31 0.28 5.44 -1.06
N ALA A 32 -0.49 5.76 -0.01
CA ALA A 32 -1.85 5.25 0.16
C ALA A 32 -2.78 5.66 -0.98
N GLY A 33 -2.74 6.93 -1.39
CA GLY A 33 -3.52 7.45 -2.50
C GLY A 33 -3.16 6.79 -3.83
N ALA A 34 -1.87 6.59 -4.10
CA ALA A 34 -1.44 5.87 -5.30
C ALA A 34 -1.96 4.43 -5.30
N LEU A 35 -1.86 3.70 -4.18
CA LEU A 35 -2.38 2.33 -4.12
C LEU A 35 -3.90 2.30 -4.31
N ALA A 36 -4.64 3.17 -3.63
CA ALA A 36 -6.10 3.25 -3.74
C ALA A 36 -6.57 3.55 -5.18
N LEU A 37 -5.92 4.49 -5.87
CA LEU A 37 -6.26 4.86 -7.25
C LEU A 37 -6.08 3.71 -8.25
N PHE A 38 -5.15 2.79 -7.97
CA PHE A 38 -4.86 1.64 -8.84
C PHE A 38 -5.46 0.32 -8.33
N GLY A 39 -6.26 0.35 -7.26
CA GLY A 39 -6.84 -0.86 -6.67
C GLY A 39 -5.79 -1.80 -6.07
N LEU A 40 -4.71 -1.25 -5.52
CA LEU A 40 -3.61 -2.00 -4.95
C LEU A 40 -3.70 -2.05 -3.43
N VAL A 41 -3.06 -3.06 -2.83
CA VAL A 41 -2.98 -3.22 -1.38
C VAL A 41 -1.54 -3.06 -0.86
N PRO A 42 -1.35 -2.62 0.39
CA PRO A 42 -0.05 -2.64 1.05
C PRO A 42 0.51 -4.07 1.15
N ILE A 43 1.84 -4.21 1.12
CA ILE A 43 2.54 -5.50 1.28
C ILE A 43 3.30 -5.47 2.61
N PRO A 44 2.87 -6.24 3.62
CA PRO A 44 3.56 -6.30 4.91
C PRO A 44 5.01 -6.79 4.80
N PRO A 45 5.89 -6.45 5.76
CA PRO A 45 7.26 -6.96 5.79
C PRO A 45 7.31 -8.49 5.76
N GLY A 46 8.05 -9.06 4.82
CA GLY A 46 8.18 -10.52 4.66
C GLY A 46 7.02 -11.22 3.95
N ALA A 47 5.90 -10.52 3.68
CA ALA A 47 4.82 -11.08 2.88
C ALA A 47 5.25 -11.25 1.40
N PRO A 48 4.75 -12.28 0.70
CA PRO A 48 4.94 -12.39 -0.73
C PRO A 48 4.28 -11.20 -1.44
N ALA A 49 4.93 -10.68 -2.49
CA ALA A 49 4.28 -9.72 -3.35
C ALA A 49 3.18 -10.45 -4.15
N PRO A 50 1.96 -9.92 -4.25
CA PRO A 50 0.92 -10.49 -5.10
C PRO A 50 1.40 -10.58 -6.55
N GLU A 51 1.14 -11.70 -7.23
CA GLU A 51 1.47 -11.86 -8.66
C GLU A 51 0.62 -10.94 -9.54
N THR A 52 -0.61 -10.68 -9.11
CA THR A 52 -1.53 -9.74 -9.74
C THR A 52 -1.97 -8.71 -8.71
N LEU A 53 -1.77 -7.45 -9.06
CA LEU A 53 -1.96 -6.30 -8.20
C LEU A 53 -3.38 -5.68 -8.35
N LEU A 54 -4.13 -6.05 -9.39
CA LEU A 54 -5.46 -5.52 -9.68
C LEU A 54 -6.54 -6.24 -8.87
N ILE A 55 -7.23 -5.52 -7.98
CA ILE A 55 -8.55 -5.95 -7.49
C ILE A 55 -9.60 -5.60 -8.54
N THR A 56 -10.33 -6.61 -9.03
CA THR A 56 -11.56 -6.39 -9.78
C THR A 56 -12.63 -5.94 -8.79
N PHE A 57 -13.14 -4.72 -8.94
CA PHE A 57 -14.35 -4.30 -8.24
C PHE A 57 -15.52 -5.08 -8.84
N GLU A 58 -16.13 -5.97 -8.07
CA GLU A 58 -17.48 -6.46 -8.39
C GLU A 58 -18.46 -5.33 -8.09
N GLU A 59 -19.15 -4.83 -9.12
CA GLU A 59 -20.27 -3.91 -8.91
C GLU A 59 -21.34 -4.65 -8.09
N PRO A 60 -21.88 -4.03 -7.02
CA PRO A 60 -22.98 -4.64 -6.30
C PRO A 60 -24.19 -4.74 -7.24
N GLU A 61 -24.71 -5.95 -7.43
CA GLU A 61 -25.96 -6.18 -8.17
C GLU A 61 -27.09 -5.37 -7.51
N THR A 62 -27.55 -4.32 -8.19
CA THR A 62 -28.74 -3.52 -7.84
C THR A 62 -30.00 -4.07 -8.48
#